data_AF-A0A7L4GJS8-F1
#
_entry.id   AF-A0A7L4GJS8-F1
#
_cell.length_a   1.000
_cell.length_b   1.000
_cell.length_c   1.000
_cell.angle_alpha   90.00
_cell.angle_beta   90.00
_cell.angle_gamma   90.00
#
_symmetry.space_group_name_H-M   'P 1'
#
loop_
_entity.id
_entity.type
_entity.pdbx_description
1 polymer ?
#
loop_
_entity_poly.entity_id
_entity_poly.type
_entity_poly.pdbx_seq_one_letter_code
_entity_poly.pdbx_strand_id
1 'polypeptide(L)'
;RPPAPPPPGAPTARILFLTDLHWDRGYRAGSAAACPDPLCCRGPAVPGAGGAGLWGSYGKCDLPLRTIAGLLEQLPAAAPLHAVYWTGDTPAHDVWRQSRGDQLGALRTLTELLRRRLAPLPVFPAVGNHEATPVNAFPPPYVRGNQSAAWLYDAMAQAWGGWLPPAALRTLRAGGFYTAQVWPGLRVVALNMNFCSQANFWLLINATDPAGQLHWLGGVLAAAERDGEKVHIIGHIPPGHCLRSWSWNYYRIVNRWD
;
A
#
# COMPACT_ATOMS: atom_id res chain seq x y z
N ARG A 1 -5.61 -4.67 -31.44
CA ARG A 1 -6.12 -3.39 -32.01
C ARG A 1 -6.11 -2.38 -30.88
N PRO A 2 -5.59 -1.16 -31.06
CA PRO A 2 -5.66 -0.15 -30.00
C PRO A 2 -7.11 0.08 -29.59
N PRO A 3 -7.40 0.31 -28.30
CA PRO A 3 -8.76 0.59 -27.85
C PRO A 3 -9.29 1.86 -28.53
N ALA A 4 -10.55 1.81 -28.96
CA ALA A 4 -11.21 2.99 -29.49
C ALA A 4 -11.40 4.02 -28.35
N PRO A 5 -11.11 5.32 -28.59
CA PRO A 5 -11.35 6.33 -27.58
C PRO A 5 -12.86 6.39 -27.23
N PRO A 6 -13.20 6.73 -25.98
CA PRO A 6 -14.60 6.88 -25.59
C PRO A 6 -15.26 8.01 -26.40
N PRO A 7 -16.57 7.91 -26.70
CA PRO A 7 -17.29 8.96 -27.42
C PRO A 7 -17.31 10.27 -26.62
N PRO A 8 -17.44 11.43 -27.28
CA PRO A 8 -17.62 12.71 -26.59
C PRO A 8 -18.79 12.64 -25.58
N GLY A 9 -18.56 13.13 -24.36
CA GLY A 9 -19.57 13.12 -23.29
C GLY A 9 -19.71 11.79 -22.54
N ALA A 10 -18.86 10.78 -22.81
CA ALA A 10 -18.83 9.57 -22.00
C ALA A 10 -18.59 9.89 -20.51
N PRO A 11 -19.27 9.19 -19.57
CA PRO A 11 -19.04 9.37 -18.14
C PRO A 11 -17.57 9.16 -17.77
N THR A 12 -17.07 9.95 -16.83
CA THR A 12 -15.69 9.85 -16.33
C THR A 12 -15.68 9.55 -14.84
N ALA A 13 -14.83 8.62 -14.44
CA ALA A 13 -14.56 8.34 -13.03
C ALA A 13 -13.24 8.98 -12.62
N ARG A 14 -13.19 9.49 -11.38
CA ARG A 14 -11.99 10.07 -10.78
C ARG A 14 -11.59 9.24 -9.58
N ILE A 15 -10.39 8.65 -9.65
CA ILE A 15 -9.85 7.81 -8.60
C ILE A 15 -8.70 8.56 -7.94
N LEU A 16 -8.77 8.74 -6.63
CA LEU A 16 -7.66 9.28 -5.85
C LEU A 16 -6.61 8.18 -5.68
N PHE A 17 -5.34 8.50 -5.89
CA PHE A 17 -4.23 7.59 -5.65
C PHE A 17 -3.36 8.14 -4.50
N LEU A 18 -3.33 7.43 -3.38
CA LEU A 18 -2.48 7.72 -2.24
C LEU A 18 -1.41 6.65 -2.13
N THR A 19 -0.18 7.04 -1.84
CA THR A 19 0.93 6.10 -1.65
C THR A 19 1.98 6.75 -0.76
N ASP A 20 2.77 5.94 -0.05
CA ASP A 20 3.99 6.38 0.65
C ASP A 20 3.71 7.54 1.62
N LEU A 21 2.66 7.39 2.44
CA LEU A 21 2.26 8.42 3.39
C LEU A 21 3.30 8.60 4.50
N HIS A 22 4.02 7.52 4.85
CA HIS A 22 5.09 7.48 5.85
C HIS A 22 4.84 8.40 7.04
N TRP A 23 3.85 8.03 7.86
CA TRP A 23 3.54 8.79 9.05
C TRP A 23 4.60 8.58 10.12
N ASP A 24 5.30 9.66 10.45
CA ASP A 24 6.21 9.71 11.57
C ASP A 24 5.51 10.24 12.84
N ARG A 25 5.25 9.33 13.78
CA ARG A 25 4.74 9.66 15.12
C ARG A 25 5.72 10.48 15.95
N GLY A 26 7.02 10.31 15.73
CA GLY A 26 8.12 11.03 16.39
C GLY A 26 8.49 12.37 15.74
N TYR A 27 7.86 12.76 14.63
CA TYR A 27 8.15 14.03 13.98
C TYR A 27 7.92 15.20 14.95
N ARG A 28 8.91 16.10 15.04
CA ARG A 28 8.82 17.30 15.88
C ARG A 28 9.39 18.52 15.14
N ALA A 29 8.53 19.50 14.92
CA ALA A 29 8.95 20.80 14.40
C ALA A 29 10.04 21.43 15.29
N GLY A 30 11.02 22.07 14.66
CA GLY A 30 12.20 22.67 15.31
C GLY A 30 13.34 21.70 15.60
N SER A 31 13.13 20.38 15.52
CA SER A 31 14.23 19.40 15.67
C SER A 31 15.18 19.40 14.47
N ALA A 32 16.37 18.81 14.60
CA ALA A 32 17.35 18.83 13.52
C ALA A 32 16.81 18.15 12.24
N ALA A 33 16.68 18.91 11.14
CA ALA A 33 16.30 18.35 9.84
C ALA A 33 17.47 17.62 9.17
N ALA A 34 18.71 17.98 9.54
CA ALA A 34 19.93 17.28 9.17
C ALA A 34 20.58 16.69 10.43
N CYS A 35 20.67 15.37 10.49
CA CYS A 35 21.20 14.59 11.60
C CYS A 35 22.01 13.39 11.05
N PRO A 36 22.81 12.68 11.84
CA PRO A 36 23.55 11.51 11.35
C PRO A 36 22.66 10.30 11.04
N ASP A 37 21.53 10.15 11.73
CA ASP A 37 20.62 8.99 11.60
C ASP A 37 19.90 8.93 10.25
N PRO A 38 19.44 7.76 9.76
CA PRO A 38 18.79 7.65 8.46
C PRO A 38 17.44 8.37 8.36
N LEU A 39 16.79 8.67 9.49
CA LEU A 39 15.59 9.51 9.59
C LEU A 39 15.78 10.58 10.67
N CYS A 40 15.58 11.85 10.30
CA CYS A 40 15.72 13.05 11.13
C CYS A 40 14.35 13.70 11.42
N CYS A 41 14.35 14.97 11.81
CA CYS A 41 13.16 15.71 12.23
C CYS A 41 12.47 15.11 13.48
N ARG A 42 13.26 14.49 14.35
CA ARG A 42 12.84 13.86 15.60
C ARG A 42 13.71 14.38 16.75
N GLY A 43 13.23 14.29 17.99
CA GLY A 43 14.01 14.63 19.18
C GLY A 43 13.83 16.09 19.66
N PRO A 44 14.80 16.69 20.38
CA PRO A 44 14.70 18.07 20.87
C PRO A 44 14.85 19.10 19.75
N ALA A 45 14.32 20.29 19.98
CA ALA A 45 14.50 21.41 19.06
C ALA A 45 15.96 21.88 19.06
N VAL A 46 16.47 22.29 17.91
CA VAL A 46 17.80 22.89 17.77
C VAL A 46 17.70 24.43 17.74
N PRO A 47 18.65 25.15 18.34
CA PRO A 47 18.69 26.60 18.27
C PRO A 47 19.14 27.08 16.87
N GLY A 48 18.53 28.16 16.39
CA GLY A 48 18.93 28.81 15.13
C GLY A 48 18.35 28.18 13.86
N ALA A 49 19.07 28.32 12.75
CA ALA A 49 18.66 27.78 11.44
C ALA A 49 18.89 26.25 11.39
N GLY A 50 18.05 25.53 10.62
CA GLY A 50 18.16 24.07 10.43
C GLY A 50 17.16 23.23 11.22
N GLY A 51 16.26 23.88 11.98
CA GLY A 51 15.11 23.22 12.60
C GLY A 51 14.05 22.79 11.59
N ALA A 52 13.41 21.65 11.85
CA ALA A 52 12.39 21.06 11.02
C ALA A 52 11.14 21.95 10.94
N GLY A 53 10.56 22.08 9.75
CA GLY A 53 9.34 22.85 9.52
C GLY A 53 8.12 22.26 10.23
N LEU A 54 7.05 23.04 10.34
CA LEU A 54 5.81 22.57 10.98
C LEU A 54 5.16 21.42 10.18
N TRP A 55 5.12 21.54 8.86
CA TRP A 55 4.40 20.66 7.94
C TRP A 55 5.26 19.56 7.31
N GLY A 56 6.52 19.44 7.72
CA GLY A 56 7.52 18.64 7.02
C GLY A 56 8.75 19.49 6.74
N SER A 57 9.81 18.83 6.26
CA SER A 57 11.09 19.46 5.95
C SER A 57 11.72 18.80 4.74
N TYR A 58 12.41 19.58 3.91
CA TYR A 58 13.26 19.04 2.86
C TYR A 58 14.53 18.46 3.49
N GLY A 59 14.56 17.13 3.66
CA GLY A 59 15.65 16.38 4.28
C GLY A 59 15.28 14.90 4.36
N LYS A 60 16.07 14.12 5.09
CA LYS A 60 15.73 12.71 5.39
C LYS A 60 14.70 12.65 6.52
N CYS A 61 13.50 13.15 6.25
CA CYS A 61 12.40 13.27 7.20
C CYS A 61 11.10 12.78 6.60
N ASP A 62 10.27 12.17 7.43
CA ASP A 62 8.94 11.69 7.10
C ASP A 62 7.86 12.70 7.56
N LEU A 63 6.59 12.39 7.32
CA LEU A 63 5.51 13.36 7.50
C LEU A 63 4.92 13.34 8.92
N PRO A 64 4.67 14.50 9.55
CA PRO A 64 3.80 14.55 10.72
C PRO A 64 2.34 14.33 10.30
N LEU A 65 1.54 13.75 11.20
CA LEU A 65 0.12 13.45 10.94
C LEU A 65 -0.68 14.66 10.45
N ARG A 66 -0.32 15.87 10.90
CA ARG A 66 -0.97 17.12 10.49
C ARG A 66 -0.90 17.37 8.99
N THR A 67 0.19 16.98 8.33
CA THR A 67 0.37 17.20 6.88
C THR A 67 -0.51 16.24 6.11
N ILE A 68 -0.57 14.98 6.53
CA ILE A 68 -1.47 13.97 5.95
C ILE A 68 -2.94 14.40 6.15
N ALA A 69 -3.30 14.88 7.35
CA ALA A 69 -4.64 15.38 7.61
C ALA A 69 -4.98 16.63 6.77
N GLY A 70 -4.05 17.58 6.65
CA GLY A 70 -4.21 18.79 5.84
C GLY A 70 -4.35 18.49 4.35
N LEU A 71 -3.65 17.48 3.83
CA LEU A 71 -3.85 16.97 2.47
C LEU A 71 -5.30 16.50 2.28
N LEU A 72 -5.79 15.65 3.18
CA LEU A 72 -7.12 15.06 3.07
C LEU A 72 -8.24 16.09 3.22
N GLU A 73 -8.00 17.18 3.97
CA GLU A 73 -8.94 18.30 4.13
C GLU A 73 -9.19 19.09 2.85
N GLN A 74 -8.24 19.10 1.90
CA GLN A 74 -8.36 19.85 0.65
C GLN A 74 -9.03 19.05 -0.48
N LEU A 75 -9.13 17.73 -0.33
CA LEU A 75 -9.65 16.84 -1.38
C LEU A 75 -11.12 17.12 -1.78
N PRO A 76 -12.05 17.39 -0.86
CA PRO A 76 -13.45 17.66 -1.22
C PRO A 76 -13.61 18.88 -2.15
N ALA A 77 -12.68 19.83 -2.12
CA ALA A 77 -12.71 21.02 -2.96
C ALA A 77 -12.15 20.79 -4.38
N ALA A 78 -11.39 19.72 -4.61
CA ALA A 78 -10.66 19.52 -5.85
C ALA A 78 -11.52 18.93 -6.98
N ALA A 79 -12.36 17.92 -6.69
CA ALA A 79 -13.30 17.28 -7.63
C ALA A 79 -14.14 16.19 -6.96
N PRO A 80 -15.28 15.78 -7.54
CA PRO A 80 -15.99 14.58 -7.11
C PRO A 80 -15.16 13.32 -7.39
N LEU A 81 -14.82 12.59 -6.33
CA LEU A 81 -14.09 11.32 -6.38
C LEU A 81 -15.06 10.13 -6.35
N HIS A 82 -14.64 8.99 -6.90
CA HIS A 82 -15.48 7.78 -7.00
C HIS A 82 -14.91 6.58 -6.23
N ALA A 83 -13.58 6.51 -6.12
CA ALA A 83 -12.87 5.49 -5.35
C ALA A 83 -11.48 6.01 -4.97
N VAL A 84 -10.80 5.30 -4.08
CA VAL A 84 -9.43 5.58 -3.67
C VAL A 84 -8.58 4.33 -3.79
N TYR A 85 -7.40 4.45 -4.38
CA TYR A 85 -6.34 3.46 -4.32
C TYR A 85 -5.30 3.92 -3.30
N TRP A 86 -4.92 3.04 -2.37
CA TRP A 86 -3.94 3.35 -1.34
C TRP A 86 -2.83 2.29 -1.28
N THR A 87 -1.69 2.54 -1.90
CA THR A 87 -0.68 1.50 -2.17
C THR A 87 0.39 1.33 -1.07
N GLY A 88 -0.01 1.47 0.19
CA GLY A 88 0.84 1.10 1.34
C GLY A 88 1.86 2.14 1.75
N ASP A 89 2.91 1.67 2.44
CA ASP A 89 3.97 2.45 3.06
C ASP A 89 3.44 3.53 4.03
N THR A 90 2.73 2.99 5.03
CA THR A 90 2.09 3.71 6.14
C THR A 90 3.10 4.16 7.20
N PRO A 91 3.98 3.29 7.72
CA PRO A 91 4.90 3.64 8.81
C PRO A 91 6.13 4.41 8.29
N ALA A 92 6.76 5.18 9.17
CA ALA A 92 7.98 5.92 8.87
C ALA A 92 9.21 5.01 8.62
N HIS A 93 10.34 5.64 8.30
CA HIS A 93 11.64 5.04 8.05
C HIS A 93 12.50 4.87 9.33
N ASP A 94 11.91 4.92 10.53
CA ASP A 94 12.58 4.63 11.81
C ASP A 94 12.75 3.12 12.07
N VAL A 95 13.11 2.38 11.02
CA VAL A 95 13.13 0.91 10.94
C VAL A 95 14.01 0.23 11.99
N TRP A 96 14.98 0.96 12.56
CA TRP A 96 15.85 0.47 13.63
C TRP A 96 15.16 0.38 14.99
N ARG A 97 13.97 0.95 15.15
CA ARG A 97 13.22 0.97 16.42
C ARG A 97 11.70 0.88 16.20
N GLN A 98 11.26 -0.11 15.43
CA GLN A 98 9.83 -0.39 15.22
C GLN A 98 9.40 -1.69 15.91
N SER A 99 8.36 -1.61 16.75
CA SER A 99 7.67 -2.79 17.28
C SER A 99 6.41 -3.10 16.48
N ARG A 100 5.89 -4.33 16.59
CA ARG A 100 4.58 -4.66 15.98
C ARG A 100 3.47 -3.73 16.45
N GLY A 101 3.53 -3.29 17.72
CA GLY A 101 2.59 -2.34 18.28
C GLY A 101 2.61 -1.00 17.54
N ASP A 102 3.80 -0.51 17.17
CA ASP A 102 3.95 0.75 16.42
C ASP A 102 3.38 0.62 15.01
N GLN A 103 3.69 -0.49 14.31
CA GLN A 103 3.15 -0.77 12.97
C GLN A 103 1.62 -0.83 12.97
N LEU A 104 1.04 -1.55 13.92
CA LEU A 104 -0.42 -1.65 14.07
C LEU A 104 -1.04 -0.32 14.49
N GLY A 105 -0.32 0.49 15.28
CA GLY A 105 -0.72 1.85 15.61
C GLY A 105 -0.79 2.74 14.38
N ALA A 106 0.22 2.70 13.52
CA ALA A 106 0.25 3.43 12.24
C ALA A 106 -0.91 3.00 11.32
N LEU A 107 -1.07 1.70 11.11
CA LEU A 107 -2.15 1.12 10.31
C LEU A 107 -3.53 1.63 10.77
N ARG A 108 -3.83 1.50 12.07
CA ARG A 108 -5.14 1.90 12.62
C ARG A 108 -5.36 3.40 12.52
N THR A 109 -4.33 4.19 12.81
CA THR A 109 -4.41 5.65 12.80
C THR A 109 -4.69 6.19 11.39
N LEU A 110 -3.90 5.79 10.40
CA LEU A 110 -4.10 6.27 9.04
C LEU A 110 -5.36 5.68 8.40
N THR A 111 -5.69 4.42 8.66
CA THR A 111 -6.96 3.83 8.17
C THR A 111 -8.16 4.61 8.70
N GLU A 112 -8.17 4.97 9.99
CA GLU A 112 -9.27 5.72 10.60
C GLU A 112 -9.32 7.17 10.09
N LEU A 113 -8.17 7.83 9.93
CA LEU A 113 -8.11 9.16 9.33
C LEU A 113 -8.68 9.16 7.90
N LEU A 114 -8.25 8.22 7.06
CA LEU A 114 -8.75 8.05 5.70
C LEU A 114 -10.26 7.78 5.69
N ARG A 115 -10.73 6.87 6.55
CA ARG A 115 -12.17 6.57 6.67
C ARG A 115 -12.98 7.83 7.00
N ARG A 116 -12.54 8.62 7.97
CA ARG A 116 -13.26 9.84 8.39
C ARG A 116 -13.30 10.91 7.31
N ARG A 117 -12.22 11.06 6.55
CA ARG A 117 -12.08 12.15 5.56
C ARG A 117 -12.61 11.79 4.18
N LEU A 118 -12.64 10.50 3.83
CA LEU A 118 -12.99 10.03 2.50
C LEU A 118 -14.35 9.34 2.45
N ALA A 119 -15.00 9.07 3.58
CA ALA A 119 -16.35 8.52 3.57
C ALA A 119 -17.32 9.38 2.73
N PRO A 120 -18.21 8.76 1.92
CA PRO A 120 -18.49 7.33 1.84
C PRO A 120 -17.68 6.55 0.78
N LEU A 121 -16.58 7.10 0.26
CA LEU A 121 -15.82 6.48 -0.83
C LEU A 121 -15.23 5.12 -0.42
N PRO A 122 -15.29 4.10 -1.31
CA PRO A 122 -14.54 2.87 -1.11
C PRO A 122 -13.03 3.13 -1.28
N VAL A 123 -12.23 2.55 -0.38
CA VAL A 123 -10.76 2.60 -0.44
C VAL A 123 -10.24 1.19 -0.66
N PHE A 124 -9.42 1.02 -1.69
CA PHE A 124 -8.77 -0.24 -2.05
C PHE A 124 -7.27 -0.15 -1.74
N PRO A 125 -6.85 -0.63 -0.56
CA PRO A 125 -5.45 -0.58 -0.16
C PRO A 125 -4.62 -1.73 -0.76
N ALA A 126 -3.31 -1.54 -0.90
CA ALA A 126 -2.31 -2.58 -1.13
C ALA A 126 -1.25 -2.55 -0.02
N VAL A 127 -0.54 -3.65 0.15
CA VAL A 127 0.50 -3.80 1.19
C VAL A 127 1.83 -3.25 0.66
N GLY A 128 2.42 -2.29 1.38
CA GLY A 128 3.77 -1.78 1.13
C GLY A 128 4.83 -2.58 1.88
N ASN A 129 6.09 -2.18 1.75
CA ASN A 129 7.21 -2.90 2.36
C ASN A 129 7.59 -2.40 3.76
N HIS A 130 7.10 -1.22 4.15
CA HIS A 130 7.26 -0.68 5.49
C HIS A 130 6.19 -1.14 6.49
N GLU A 131 5.13 -1.86 6.09
CA GLU A 131 4.09 -2.31 7.03
C GLU A 131 4.58 -3.34 8.05
N ALA A 132 5.53 -4.21 7.68
CA ALA A 132 6.07 -5.22 8.58
C ALA A 132 7.26 -4.70 9.39
N THR A 133 7.50 -5.33 10.54
CA THR A 133 8.75 -5.17 11.30
C THR A 133 9.37 -6.55 11.56
N PRO A 134 10.67 -6.77 11.22
CA PRO A 134 11.56 -5.81 10.55
C PRO A 134 11.08 -5.40 9.14
N VAL A 135 11.53 -4.23 8.65
CA VAL A 135 11.18 -3.73 7.31
C VAL A 135 11.46 -4.79 6.23
N ASN A 136 10.60 -4.89 5.21
CA ASN A 136 10.65 -5.89 4.14
C ASN A 136 10.43 -7.36 4.59
N ALA A 137 10.25 -7.65 5.89
CA ALA A 137 10.11 -9.02 6.37
C ALA A 137 8.69 -9.57 6.14
N PHE A 138 8.44 -10.09 4.94
CA PHE A 138 7.16 -10.70 4.56
C PHE A 138 7.33 -12.21 4.30
N PRO A 139 7.34 -13.04 5.37
CA PRO A 139 7.44 -14.48 5.24
C PRO A 139 6.23 -15.04 4.47
N PRO A 140 6.44 -15.89 3.45
CA PRO A 140 5.32 -16.49 2.72
C PRO A 140 4.50 -17.46 3.59
N PRO A 141 3.29 -17.86 3.17
CA PRO A 141 2.34 -18.62 4.00
C PRO A 141 2.81 -20.01 4.45
N TYR A 142 3.90 -20.55 3.90
CA TYR A 142 4.52 -21.78 4.41
C TYR A 142 5.18 -21.58 5.78
N VAL A 143 5.56 -20.34 6.14
CA VAL A 143 6.05 -19.99 7.48
C VAL A 143 4.84 -19.81 8.40
N ARG A 144 4.83 -20.54 9.53
CA ARG A 144 3.70 -20.59 10.47
C ARG A 144 4.08 -20.01 11.83
N GLY A 145 3.07 -19.87 12.69
CA GLY A 145 3.23 -19.41 14.07
C GLY A 145 3.61 -17.94 14.17
N ASN A 146 4.27 -17.56 15.27
CA ASN A 146 4.53 -16.16 15.60
C ASN A 146 5.48 -15.47 14.61
N GLN A 147 6.26 -16.21 13.83
CA GLN A 147 7.17 -15.63 12.83
C GLN A 147 6.45 -15.25 11.53
N SER A 148 5.24 -15.74 11.30
CA SER A 148 4.44 -15.39 10.11
C SER A 148 3.96 -13.94 10.13
N ALA A 149 3.47 -13.45 8.99
CA ALA A 149 2.84 -12.13 8.86
C ALA A 149 1.36 -12.10 9.29
N ALA A 150 0.83 -13.17 9.91
CA ALA A 150 -0.58 -13.26 10.29
C ALA A 150 -1.02 -12.11 11.20
N TRP A 151 -0.17 -11.70 12.16
CA TRP A 151 -0.44 -10.57 13.05
C TRP A 151 -0.76 -9.26 12.30
N LEU A 152 -0.13 -9.07 11.13
CA LEU A 152 -0.30 -7.89 10.30
C LEU A 152 -1.52 -8.04 9.40
N TYR A 153 -1.64 -9.16 8.70
CA TYR A 153 -2.74 -9.40 7.74
C TYR A 153 -4.10 -9.51 8.43
N ASP A 154 -4.17 -10.08 9.63
CA ASP A 154 -5.40 -10.12 10.41
C ASP A 154 -5.82 -8.72 10.86
N ALA A 155 -4.85 -7.90 11.29
CA ALA A 155 -5.12 -6.51 11.65
C ALA A 155 -5.53 -5.65 10.45
N MET A 156 -4.93 -5.87 9.28
CA MET A 156 -5.35 -5.24 8.02
C MET A 156 -6.78 -5.65 7.64
N ALA A 157 -7.11 -6.93 7.73
CA ALA A 157 -8.46 -7.41 7.42
C ALA A 157 -9.52 -6.85 8.39
N GLN A 158 -9.16 -6.64 9.66
CA GLN A 158 -10.03 -5.93 10.61
C GLN A 158 -10.14 -4.44 10.26
N ALA A 159 -9.02 -3.77 10.01
CA ALA A 159 -8.96 -2.34 9.74
C ALA A 159 -9.67 -1.99 8.42
N TRP A 160 -9.56 -2.82 7.38
CA TRP A 160 -10.09 -2.57 6.05
C TRP A 160 -11.44 -3.25 5.79
N GLY A 161 -12.01 -3.95 6.78
CA GLY A 161 -13.26 -4.70 6.63
C GLY A 161 -14.48 -3.86 6.25
N GLY A 162 -14.45 -2.54 6.51
CA GLY A 162 -15.49 -1.61 6.07
C GLY A 162 -15.44 -1.24 4.58
N TRP A 163 -14.33 -1.56 3.89
CA TRP A 163 -14.16 -1.25 2.46
C TRP A 163 -14.16 -2.50 1.57
N LEU A 164 -13.76 -3.65 2.13
CA LEU A 164 -13.51 -4.87 1.35
C LEU A 164 -14.58 -5.94 1.61
N PRO A 165 -15.04 -6.66 0.57
CA PRO A 165 -16.01 -7.73 0.74
C PRO A 165 -15.40 -8.94 1.48
N PRO A 166 -16.22 -9.80 2.10
CA PRO A 166 -15.72 -10.96 2.87
C PRO A 166 -14.77 -11.88 2.08
N ALA A 167 -14.97 -12.03 0.77
CA ALA A 167 -14.09 -12.82 -0.09
C ALA A 167 -12.68 -12.22 -0.20
N ALA A 168 -12.57 -10.90 -0.35
CA ALA A 168 -11.30 -10.19 -0.39
C ALA A 168 -10.57 -10.29 0.97
N LEU A 169 -11.31 -10.20 2.07
CA LEU A 169 -10.74 -10.35 3.42
C LEU A 169 -10.16 -11.75 3.69
N ARG A 170 -10.60 -12.80 2.98
CA ARG A 170 -10.01 -14.14 3.11
C ARG A 170 -8.63 -14.22 2.47
N THR A 171 -8.47 -13.75 1.24
CA THR A 171 -7.15 -13.77 0.58
C THR A 171 -6.20 -12.76 1.20
N LEU A 172 -6.72 -11.63 1.69
CA LEU A 172 -5.94 -10.65 2.44
C LEU A 172 -5.31 -11.29 3.68
N ARG A 173 -6.07 -12.03 4.50
CA ARG A 173 -5.52 -12.77 5.64
C ARG A 173 -4.52 -13.84 5.24
N ALA A 174 -4.74 -14.50 4.10
CA ALA A 174 -3.89 -15.59 3.63
C ALA A 174 -2.53 -15.13 3.10
N GLY A 175 -2.43 -13.95 2.46
CA GLY A 175 -1.20 -13.52 1.81
C GLY A 175 -1.05 -12.03 1.53
N GLY A 176 -1.92 -11.17 2.05
CA GLY A 176 -1.82 -9.73 1.85
C GLY A 176 -2.30 -9.23 0.49
N PHE A 177 -2.98 -10.06 -0.31
CA PHE A 177 -3.49 -9.70 -1.64
C PHE A 177 -4.97 -10.05 -1.78
N TYR A 178 -5.68 -9.36 -2.69
CA TYR A 178 -7.10 -9.61 -2.91
C TYR A 178 -7.59 -9.06 -4.25
N THR A 179 -8.80 -9.44 -4.63
CA THR A 179 -9.57 -8.78 -5.68
C THR A 179 -10.94 -8.37 -5.15
N ALA A 180 -11.45 -7.23 -5.64
CA ALA A 180 -12.76 -6.71 -5.28
C ALA A 180 -13.36 -5.98 -6.49
N GLN A 181 -14.69 -5.97 -6.57
CA GLN A 181 -15.39 -5.19 -7.59
C GLN A 181 -15.33 -3.70 -7.21
N VAL A 182 -14.96 -2.84 -8.17
CA VAL A 182 -14.99 -1.38 -8.00
C VAL A 182 -16.37 -0.86 -8.39
N TRP A 183 -16.88 -1.33 -9.55
CA TRP A 183 -18.25 -1.13 -10.03
C TRP A 183 -18.60 -2.22 -11.07
N PRO A 184 -19.86 -2.34 -11.55
CA PRO A 184 -20.20 -3.29 -12.60
C PRO A 184 -19.27 -3.22 -13.81
N GLY A 185 -18.63 -4.35 -14.15
CA GLY A 185 -17.67 -4.45 -15.25
C GLY A 185 -16.23 -4.01 -14.95
N LEU A 186 -15.91 -3.56 -13.73
CA LEU A 186 -14.53 -3.26 -13.30
C LEU A 186 -14.21 -3.88 -11.94
N ARG A 187 -13.13 -4.66 -11.89
CA ARG A 187 -12.52 -5.11 -10.63
C ARG A 187 -11.14 -4.51 -10.42
N VAL A 188 -10.73 -4.44 -9.16
CA VAL A 188 -9.35 -4.17 -8.76
C VAL A 188 -8.71 -5.45 -8.27
N VAL A 189 -7.42 -5.60 -8.56
CA VAL A 189 -6.54 -6.63 -8.01
C VAL A 189 -5.43 -5.91 -7.24
N ALA A 190 -5.42 -6.07 -5.92
CA ALA A 190 -4.37 -5.57 -5.06
C ALA A 190 -3.35 -6.67 -4.80
N LEU A 191 -2.14 -6.51 -5.31
CA LEU A 191 -1.04 -7.45 -5.14
C LEU A 191 -0.19 -7.10 -3.92
N ASN A 192 0.27 -8.12 -3.21
CA ASN A 192 1.33 -8.00 -2.23
C ASN A 192 2.68 -8.13 -2.95
N MET A 193 3.26 -6.98 -3.31
CA MET A 193 4.50 -6.92 -4.07
C MET A 193 5.74 -7.30 -3.23
N ASN A 194 5.60 -7.48 -1.92
CA ASN A 194 6.70 -7.96 -1.07
C ASN A 194 7.14 -9.39 -1.41
N PHE A 195 6.27 -10.19 -2.03
CA PHE A 195 6.63 -11.51 -2.54
C PHE A 195 7.45 -11.48 -3.83
N CYS A 196 7.67 -10.30 -4.40
CA CYS A 196 8.60 -10.10 -5.51
C CYS A 196 9.87 -9.35 -5.09
N SER A 197 9.89 -8.73 -3.89
CA SER A 197 10.93 -7.79 -3.48
C SER A 197 12.29 -8.46 -3.30
N GLN A 198 13.34 -7.81 -3.81
CA GLN A 198 14.73 -8.22 -3.57
C GLN A 198 15.14 -8.05 -2.09
N ALA A 199 14.46 -7.14 -1.36
CA ALA A 199 14.73 -6.87 0.04
C ALA A 199 14.03 -7.84 1.01
N ASN A 200 13.10 -8.67 0.52
CA ASN A 200 12.42 -9.66 1.35
C ASN A 200 13.31 -10.90 1.51
N PHE A 201 14.12 -10.91 2.57
CA PHE A 201 15.08 -11.98 2.83
C PHE A 201 14.46 -13.37 3.04
N TRP A 202 13.16 -13.47 3.35
CA TRP A 202 12.47 -14.76 3.45
C TRP A 202 12.41 -15.52 2.12
N LEU A 203 12.52 -14.81 1.00
CA LEU A 203 12.52 -15.41 -0.33
C LEU A 203 13.79 -16.21 -0.64
N LEU A 204 14.84 -16.07 0.18
CA LEU A 204 16.03 -16.93 0.09
C LEU A 204 15.72 -18.41 0.37
N ILE A 205 14.67 -18.69 1.15
CA ILE A 205 14.22 -20.07 1.41
C ILE A 205 13.54 -20.65 0.17
N ASN A 206 12.56 -19.91 -0.37
CA ASN A 206 11.85 -20.27 -1.59
C ASN A 206 11.21 -19.03 -2.21
N ALA A 207 11.67 -18.66 -3.40
CA ALA A 207 11.17 -17.53 -4.20
C ALA A 207 10.21 -17.94 -5.32
N THR A 208 9.87 -19.23 -5.44
CA THR A 208 8.94 -19.74 -6.46
C THR A 208 7.51 -19.37 -6.11
N ASP A 209 6.95 -18.40 -6.86
CA ASP A 209 5.59 -17.85 -6.71
C ASP A 209 5.08 -17.85 -5.26
N PRO A 210 5.68 -17.04 -4.36
CA PRO A 210 5.32 -17.09 -2.96
C PRO A 210 3.83 -16.80 -2.77
N ALA A 211 3.18 -17.61 -1.93
CA ALA A 211 1.73 -17.64 -1.74
C ALA A 211 0.88 -18.03 -2.97
N GLY A 212 1.51 -18.50 -4.06
CA GLY A 212 0.81 -18.81 -5.31
C GLY A 212 0.16 -17.57 -5.95
N GLN A 213 0.71 -16.38 -5.69
CA GLN A 213 0.07 -15.10 -6.03
C GLN A 213 -0.02 -14.88 -7.54
N LEU A 214 1.00 -15.24 -8.33
CA LEU A 214 0.95 -15.12 -9.79
C LEU A 214 0.02 -16.17 -10.42
N HIS A 215 0.02 -17.39 -9.88
CA HIS A 215 -0.96 -18.39 -10.28
C HIS A 215 -2.40 -17.91 -10.01
N TRP A 216 -2.65 -17.38 -8.80
CA TRP A 216 -3.93 -16.78 -8.43
C TRP A 216 -4.31 -15.60 -9.34
N LEU A 217 -3.36 -14.70 -9.64
CA LEU A 217 -3.58 -13.57 -10.56
C LEU A 217 -4.04 -14.05 -11.93
N GLY A 218 -3.37 -15.06 -12.50
CA GLY A 218 -3.78 -15.66 -13.78
C GLY A 218 -5.22 -16.19 -13.75
N GLY A 219 -5.64 -16.81 -12.64
CA GLY A 219 -7.02 -17.25 -12.44
C GLY A 219 -8.02 -16.10 -12.35
N VAL A 220 -7.66 -15.00 -11.67
CA VAL A 220 -8.51 -13.80 -11.57
C VAL A 220 -8.68 -13.12 -12.93
N LEU A 221 -7.60 -13.01 -13.72
CA LEU A 221 -7.64 -12.41 -15.06
C LEU A 221 -8.42 -13.28 -16.05
N ALA A 222 -8.24 -14.60 -16.02
CA ALA A 222 -9.04 -15.52 -16.84
C ALA A 222 -10.53 -15.47 -16.51
N ALA A 223 -10.88 -15.32 -15.23
CA ALA A 223 -12.27 -15.14 -14.81
C ALA A 223 -12.83 -13.79 -15.30
N ALA A 224 -12.07 -12.70 -15.16
CA ALA A 224 -12.48 -11.39 -15.66
C ALA A 224 -12.67 -11.37 -17.20
N GLU A 225 -11.79 -12.04 -17.95
CA GLU A 225 -11.92 -12.21 -19.41
C GLU A 225 -13.23 -12.91 -19.77
N ARG A 226 -13.54 -14.04 -19.11
CA ARG A 226 -14.80 -14.79 -19.32
C ARG A 226 -16.03 -13.96 -18.96
N ASP A 227 -15.95 -13.20 -17.89
CA ASP A 227 -17.07 -12.43 -17.35
C ASP A 227 -17.21 -11.05 -18.02
N GLY A 228 -16.34 -10.71 -18.98
CA GLY A 228 -16.35 -9.45 -19.73
C GLY A 228 -15.94 -8.22 -18.91
N GLU A 229 -15.21 -8.43 -17.80
CA GLU A 229 -14.78 -7.38 -16.90
C GLU A 229 -13.42 -6.81 -17.28
N LYS A 230 -13.18 -5.53 -16.94
CA LYS A 230 -11.87 -4.91 -16.94
C LYS A 230 -11.22 -5.03 -15.57
N VAL A 231 -9.89 -4.93 -15.54
CA VAL A 231 -9.10 -5.11 -14.32
C VAL A 231 -8.14 -3.94 -14.16
N HIS A 232 -8.17 -3.29 -13.00
CA HIS A 232 -7.06 -2.46 -12.53
C HIS A 232 -6.19 -3.27 -11.59
N ILE A 233 -4.87 -3.26 -11.79
CA ILE A 233 -3.90 -3.88 -10.87
C ILE A 233 -3.25 -2.76 -10.06
N ILE A 234 -3.27 -2.89 -8.74
CA ILE A 234 -2.57 -2.00 -7.81
C ILE A 234 -1.57 -2.80 -6.97
N GLY A 235 -0.47 -2.16 -6.59
CA GLY A 235 0.60 -2.75 -5.79
C GLY A 235 1.60 -1.66 -5.42
N HIS A 236 2.47 -1.97 -4.46
CA HIS A 236 3.44 -1.02 -3.95
C HIS A 236 4.73 -0.98 -4.79
N ILE A 237 5.55 -2.03 -4.71
CA ILE A 237 6.81 -2.12 -5.47
C ILE A 237 6.49 -2.32 -6.96
N PRO A 238 7.00 -1.46 -7.87
CA PRO A 238 6.74 -1.62 -9.29
C PRO A 238 7.38 -2.92 -9.83
N PRO A 239 6.74 -3.61 -10.80
CA PRO A 239 7.22 -4.89 -11.32
C PRO A 239 8.67 -4.89 -11.86
N GLY A 240 9.17 -3.74 -12.30
CA GLY A 240 10.55 -3.57 -12.76
C GLY A 240 11.61 -3.69 -11.65
N HIS A 241 11.22 -3.55 -10.38
CA HIS A 241 12.13 -3.65 -9.22
C HIS A 241 12.09 -5.04 -8.54
N CYS A 242 11.21 -5.92 -9.02
CA CYS A 242 11.06 -7.28 -8.51
C CYS A 242 12.24 -8.19 -8.89
N LEU A 243 12.36 -9.33 -8.19
CA LEU A 243 13.20 -10.47 -8.58
C LEU A 243 12.93 -10.85 -10.04
N ARG A 244 14.01 -11.09 -10.81
CA ARG A 244 13.96 -11.32 -12.26
C ARG A 244 12.88 -12.33 -12.65
N SER A 245 12.87 -13.51 -12.03
CA SER A 245 11.92 -14.57 -12.37
C SER A 245 10.46 -14.16 -12.12
N TRP A 246 10.20 -13.44 -11.02
CA TRP A 246 8.86 -12.94 -10.72
C TRP A 246 8.43 -11.88 -11.74
N SER A 247 9.29 -10.90 -12.01
CA SER A 247 9.07 -9.81 -12.97
C SER A 247 8.77 -10.34 -14.38
N TRP A 248 9.55 -11.33 -14.85
CA TRP A 248 9.33 -11.97 -16.16
C TRP A 248 8.00 -12.71 -16.25
N ASN A 249 7.58 -13.41 -15.20
CA ASN A 249 6.29 -14.11 -15.22
C ASN A 249 5.12 -13.11 -15.14
N TYR A 250 5.23 -12.06 -14.32
CA TYR A 250 4.25 -10.98 -14.29
C TYR A 250 4.11 -10.30 -15.66
N TYR A 251 5.22 -10.00 -16.33
CA TYR A 251 5.22 -9.43 -17.68
C TYR A 251 4.51 -10.32 -18.70
N ARG A 252 4.76 -11.64 -18.67
CA ARG A 252 4.07 -12.61 -19.52
C ARG A 252 2.57 -12.71 -19.24
N ILE A 253 2.19 -12.62 -17.96
CA ILE A 253 0.79 -12.59 -17.53
C ILE A 253 0.13 -11.34 -18.12
N VAL A 254 0.65 -10.14 -17.83
CA VAL A 254 0.05 -8.89 -18.33
C VAL A 254 -0.09 -8.92 -19.86
N ASN A 255 0.96 -9.30 -20.59
CA ASN A 255 0.91 -9.38 -22.06
C ASN A 255 -0.12 -10.36 -22.62
N ARG A 256 -0.57 -11.37 -21.86
CA ARG A 256 -1.62 -12.30 -22.31
C ARG A 256 -3.01 -11.66 -22.21
N TRP A 257 -3.22 -10.72 -21.30
CA TRP A 257 -4.52 -10.10 -21.01
C TRP A 257 -4.59 -8.60 -21.37
N ASP A 258 -3.58 -8.09 -22.07
CA ASP A 258 -3.53 -6.73 -22.62
C ASP A 258 -4.33 -6.60 -23.94
#